data_AF-A0A9D5ZWW5-F1
#
_entry.id   AF-A0A9D5ZWW5-F1
#
_cell.length_a   1.000
_cell.length_b   1.000
_cell.length_c   1.000
_cell.angle_alpha   90.00
_cell.angle_beta   90.00
_cell.angle_gamma   90.00
#
_symmetry.space_group_name_H-M   'P 1'
#
loop_
_entity.id
_entity.type
_entity.pdbx_description
1 polymer ?
#
loop_
_entity_poly.entity_id
_entity_poly.type
_entity_poly.pdbx_seq_one_letter_code
_entity_poly.pdbx_strand_id
1 'polypeptide(L)'
;MSKQSPARLVKIVSGGQTGVDRAGLDAGLDAGLDTGGWCPMGRLAEDGAVPGRYALREMAKPGYPPRTRQNVLDSDATLILSDAEPTGGTRLTVVFALKLSKPFLVAAPDSADPALVAAWLADNRVGVLNVAGPKESKSPGIYRRCREFLLQVFRLAAREDAVGEPPAGYSREVAGEGLKPSRPAPIRKSWPRKKSSKKPPKKPATDRAIPSGPS
;
A
#
# COMPACT_ATOMS: atom_id res chain seq x y z
N MET A 1 3.32 19.32 33.24
CA MET A 1 2.80 18.68 32.02
C MET A 1 3.95 17.94 31.35
N SER A 2 3.96 16.62 31.44
CA SER A 2 4.96 15.78 30.75
C SER A 2 4.77 15.91 29.25
N LYS A 3 5.78 16.40 28.54
CA LYS A 3 5.83 16.32 27.07
C LYS A 3 5.90 14.83 26.73
N GLN A 4 4.80 14.22 26.31
CA GLN A 4 4.83 12.87 25.75
C GLN A 4 5.70 12.91 24.49
N SER A 5 6.76 12.09 24.46
CA SER A 5 7.60 11.93 23.28
C SER A 5 6.73 11.51 22.08
N PRO A 6 6.96 12.05 20.87
CA PRO A 6 6.23 11.63 19.68
C PRO A 6 6.42 10.14 19.46
N ALA A 7 5.37 9.44 19.04
CA ALA A 7 5.49 8.03 18.66
C ALA A 7 6.43 7.93 17.45
N ARG A 8 7.49 7.14 17.60
CA ARG A 8 8.49 6.89 16.57
C ARG A 8 8.05 5.68 15.75
N LEU A 9 8.23 5.75 14.42
CA LEU A 9 8.04 4.59 13.56
C LEU A 9 9.04 3.50 13.96
N VAL A 10 8.54 2.35 14.37
CA VAL A 10 9.35 1.21 14.84
C VAL A 10 9.20 -0.03 13.96
N LYS A 11 8.07 -0.16 13.24
CA LYS A 11 7.76 -1.39 12.51
C LYS A 11 7.02 -1.14 11.20
N ILE A 12 7.41 -1.90 10.18
CA ILE A 12 6.68 -2.03 8.92
C ILE A 12 5.96 -3.38 8.87
N VAL A 13 4.67 -3.38 8.55
CA VAL A 13 3.91 -4.60 8.27
C VAL A 13 3.41 -4.62 6.82
N SER A 14 3.38 -5.80 6.22
CA SER A 14 2.80 -5.98 4.89
C SER A 14 2.36 -7.42 4.61
N GLY A 15 1.72 -7.64 3.45
CA GLY A 15 1.20 -8.93 3.00
C GLY A 15 2.20 -9.84 2.29
N GLY A 16 3.41 -9.35 2.00
CA GLY A 16 4.48 -10.12 1.34
C GLY A 16 4.31 -10.33 -0.16
N GLN A 17 3.24 -9.79 -0.78
CA GLN A 17 3.04 -9.84 -2.23
C GLN A 17 4.22 -9.15 -2.97
N THR A 18 4.45 -9.49 -4.23
CA THR A 18 5.39 -8.72 -5.08
C THR A 18 4.94 -7.25 -5.19
N GLY A 19 5.81 -6.39 -5.73
CA GLY A 19 5.51 -4.96 -5.87
C GLY A 19 5.60 -4.26 -4.51
N VAL A 20 4.55 -3.52 -4.16
CA VAL A 20 4.59 -2.58 -3.02
C VAL A 20 4.78 -3.26 -1.67
N ASP A 21 4.17 -4.43 -1.47
CA ASP A 21 4.25 -5.12 -0.18
C ASP A 21 5.71 -5.48 0.17
N ARG A 22 6.45 -6.09 -0.78
CA ARG A 22 7.88 -6.37 -0.61
C ARG A 22 8.74 -5.11 -0.58
N ALA A 23 8.39 -4.07 -1.34
CA ALA A 23 9.11 -2.79 -1.27
C ALA A 23 9.07 -2.20 0.14
N GLY A 24 7.92 -2.31 0.82
CA GLY A 24 7.76 -1.91 2.22
C GLY A 24 8.62 -2.73 3.18
N LEU A 25 8.59 -4.05 3.05
CA LEU A 25 9.39 -4.93 3.90
C LEU A 25 10.90 -4.72 3.70
N ASP A 26 11.36 -4.65 2.46
CA ASP A 26 12.78 -4.42 2.18
C ASP A 26 13.22 -3.03 2.67
N ALA A 27 12.47 -1.96 2.37
CA ALA A 27 12.79 -0.62 2.87
C ALA A 27 12.81 -0.55 4.40
N GLY A 28 11.94 -1.30 5.08
CA GLY A 28 11.94 -1.39 6.54
C GLY A 28 13.21 -2.06 7.07
N LEU A 29 13.60 -3.19 6.48
CA LEU A 29 14.85 -3.88 6.83
C LEU A 29 16.07 -2.99 6.61
N ASP A 30 16.15 -2.32 5.46
CA ASP A 30 17.26 -1.41 5.13
C ASP A 30 17.35 -0.21 6.06
N ALA A 31 16.21 0.24 6.59
CA ALA A 31 16.14 1.35 7.55
C ALA A 31 16.36 0.90 9.01
N GLY A 32 16.62 -0.39 9.25
CA GLY A 32 16.78 -0.95 10.59
C GLY A 32 15.48 -0.99 11.42
N LEU A 33 14.32 -0.99 10.76
CA LEU A 33 13.01 -1.13 11.39
C LEU A 33 12.65 -2.61 11.52
N ASP A 34 11.83 -2.95 12.52
CA ASP A 34 11.20 -4.26 12.58
C ASP A 34 10.32 -4.46 11.35
N THR A 35 10.26 -5.67 10.82
CA THR A 35 9.37 -6.01 9.72
C THR A 35 8.53 -7.25 10.01
N GLY A 36 7.35 -7.32 9.41
CA GLY A 36 6.48 -8.47 9.56
C GLY A 36 5.13 -8.29 8.89
N GLY A 37 4.09 -8.89 9.47
CA GLY A 37 2.72 -8.79 8.99
C GLY A 37 2.13 -10.17 8.72
N TRP A 38 0.97 -10.16 8.06
CA TRP A 38 0.16 -11.33 7.79
C TRP A 38 0.16 -11.66 6.31
N CYS A 39 0.50 -12.91 5.98
CA CYS A 39 0.46 -13.45 4.63
C CYS A 39 -0.57 -14.59 4.53
N PRO A 40 -1.01 -14.97 3.31
CA PRO A 40 -1.87 -16.13 3.14
C PRO A 40 -1.22 -17.42 3.67
N MET A 41 -2.03 -18.40 4.04
CA MET A 41 -1.58 -19.78 4.29
C MET A 41 -0.74 -20.29 3.11
N GLY A 42 0.37 -20.97 3.38
CA GLY A 42 1.37 -21.37 2.40
C GLY A 42 2.28 -20.23 1.93
N ARG A 43 2.24 -19.07 2.61
CA ARG A 43 2.99 -17.84 2.26
C ARG A 43 2.78 -17.44 0.80
N LEU A 44 1.58 -17.55 0.26
CA LEU A 44 1.35 -17.39 -1.18
C LEU A 44 1.55 -15.93 -1.66
N ALA A 45 2.38 -15.76 -2.69
CA ALA A 45 2.51 -14.55 -3.52
C ALA A 45 2.44 -14.93 -5.02
N GLU A 46 2.44 -13.94 -5.91
CA GLU A 46 2.28 -14.21 -7.36
C GLU A 46 3.46 -14.95 -7.99
N ASP A 47 4.63 -14.87 -7.39
CA ASP A 47 5.88 -15.50 -7.84
C ASP A 47 6.26 -16.72 -6.99
N GLY A 48 5.29 -17.28 -6.27
CA GLY A 48 5.48 -18.43 -5.39
C GLY A 48 5.44 -18.06 -3.91
N ALA A 49 6.08 -18.86 -3.07
CA ALA A 49 6.10 -18.64 -1.63
C ALA A 49 6.92 -17.39 -1.26
N VAL A 50 6.40 -16.57 -0.36
CA VAL A 50 7.11 -15.38 0.15
C VAL A 50 8.39 -15.83 0.86
N PRO A 51 9.56 -15.25 0.51
CA PRO A 51 10.85 -15.63 1.11
C PRO A 51 10.85 -15.64 2.64
N GLY A 52 11.58 -16.58 3.24
CA GLY A 52 11.64 -16.78 4.69
C GLY A 52 12.31 -15.63 5.46
N ARG A 53 13.08 -14.77 4.78
CA ARG A 53 13.70 -13.58 5.38
C ARG A 53 12.68 -12.57 5.94
N TYR A 54 11.43 -12.63 5.48
CA TYR A 54 10.36 -11.79 6.00
C TYR A 54 9.65 -12.49 7.15
N ALA A 55 9.64 -11.88 8.34
CA ALA A 55 8.98 -12.38 9.55
C ALA A 55 7.44 -12.27 9.47
N LEU A 56 6.84 -12.86 8.44
CA LEU A 56 5.40 -12.88 8.21
C LEU A 56 4.75 -14.08 8.91
N ARG A 57 3.56 -13.83 9.47
CA ARG A 57 2.67 -14.83 10.06
C ARG A 57 1.65 -15.28 9.02
N GLU A 58 1.43 -16.58 8.94
CA GLU A 58 0.40 -17.14 8.04
C GLU A 58 -0.99 -17.00 8.65
N MET A 59 -1.98 -16.71 7.82
CA MET A 59 -3.38 -16.78 8.22
C MET A 59 -3.79 -18.24 8.46
N ALA A 60 -4.53 -18.49 9.54
CA ALA A 60 -5.01 -19.83 9.90
C ALA A 60 -6.04 -20.41 8.92
N LYS A 61 -6.72 -19.58 8.13
CA LYS A 61 -7.71 -20.02 7.13
C LYS A 61 -7.27 -19.64 5.72
N PRO A 62 -7.39 -20.56 4.73
CA PRO A 62 -7.16 -20.24 3.34
C PRO A 62 -8.24 -19.27 2.81
N GLY A 63 -7.82 -18.27 2.03
CA GLY A 63 -8.71 -17.30 1.38
C GLY A 63 -8.09 -15.90 1.25
N TYR A 64 -8.49 -15.14 0.23
CA TYR A 64 -8.15 -13.73 0.00
C TYR A 64 -9.40 -12.87 0.19
N PRO A 65 -9.80 -12.54 1.43
CA PRO A 65 -9.60 -11.21 2.04
C PRO A 65 -8.89 -11.11 3.42
N PRO A 66 -8.62 -12.17 4.22
CA PRO A 66 -8.38 -12.01 5.66
C PRO A 66 -7.05 -11.32 6.01
N ARG A 67 -5.96 -11.64 5.29
CA ARG A 67 -4.64 -11.06 5.55
C ARG A 67 -4.60 -9.54 5.36
N THR A 68 -5.31 -9.03 4.36
CA THR A 68 -5.40 -7.58 4.10
C THR A 68 -6.08 -6.87 5.26
N ARG A 69 -7.20 -7.41 5.74
CA ARG A 69 -7.90 -6.86 6.91
C ARG A 69 -7.01 -6.89 8.14
N GLN A 70 -6.31 -8.00 8.37
CA GLN A 70 -5.47 -8.17 9.56
C GLN A 70 -4.28 -7.21 9.58
N ASN A 71 -3.60 -7.00 8.45
CA ASN A 71 -2.52 -6.01 8.36
C ASN A 71 -3.01 -4.57 8.61
N VAL A 72 -4.20 -4.22 8.15
CA VAL A 72 -4.81 -2.90 8.46
C VAL A 72 -5.16 -2.82 9.95
N LEU A 73 -5.74 -3.87 10.52
CA LEU A 73 -6.16 -3.91 11.93
C LEU A 73 -4.98 -3.77 12.90
N ASP A 74 -3.91 -4.52 12.65
CA ASP A 74 -2.72 -4.64 13.52
C ASP A 74 -1.66 -3.55 13.25
N SER A 75 -2.04 -2.48 12.54
CA SER A 75 -1.20 -1.30 12.31
C SER A 75 -1.87 -0.04 12.82
N ASP A 76 -1.08 0.99 13.10
CA ASP A 76 -1.61 2.30 13.52
C ASP A 76 -2.20 3.05 12.33
N ALA A 77 -1.56 2.94 11.16
CA ALA A 77 -2.01 3.53 9.92
C ALA A 77 -1.59 2.70 8.70
N THR A 78 -2.19 2.97 7.55
CA THR A 78 -1.85 2.33 6.28
C THR A 78 -1.41 3.33 5.20
N LEU A 79 -0.19 3.19 4.71
CA LEU A 79 0.29 3.90 3.50
C LEU A 79 0.05 3.03 2.27
N ILE A 80 -0.74 3.55 1.33
CA ILE A 80 -1.12 2.88 0.09
C ILE A 80 -0.37 3.54 -1.07
N LEU A 81 0.60 2.84 -1.66
CA LEU A 81 1.35 3.37 -2.80
C LEU A 81 0.77 2.85 -4.11
N SER A 82 0.38 3.77 -5.00
CA SER A 82 -0.23 3.44 -6.30
C SER A 82 -0.17 4.62 -7.27
N ASP A 83 0.19 4.36 -8.52
CA ASP A 83 0.21 5.39 -9.58
C ASP A 83 -1.19 5.80 -10.07
N ALA A 84 -2.19 4.96 -9.79
CA ALA A 84 -3.55 5.11 -10.26
C ALA A 84 -4.56 4.82 -9.14
N GLU A 85 -5.84 4.99 -9.45
CA GLU A 85 -6.94 4.57 -8.59
C GLU A 85 -6.71 3.16 -8.02
N PRO A 86 -6.74 2.99 -6.69
CA PRO A 86 -6.70 1.68 -6.07
C PRO A 86 -7.79 0.77 -6.66
N THR A 87 -7.37 -0.37 -7.19
CA THR A 87 -8.27 -1.42 -7.71
C THR A 87 -7.97 -2.76 -7.05
N GLY A 88 -8.86 -3.75 -7.22
CA GLY A 88 -8.67 -5.11 -6.70
C GLY A 88 -8.29 -5.16 -5.22
N GLY A 89 -7.20 -5.87 -4.90
CA GLY A 89 -6.69 -6.01 -3.53
C GLY A 89 -6.26 -4.69 -2.89
N THR A 90 -5.75 -3.73 -3.67
CA THR A 90 -5.37 -2.40 -3.15
C THR A 90 -6.60 -1.59 -2.76
N ARG A 91 -7.69 -1.66 -3.55
CA ARG A 91 -8.99 -1.05 -3.18
C ARG A 91 -9.56 -1.67 -1.90
N LEU A 92 -9.41 -2.98 -1.75
CA LEU A 92 -9.86 -3.69 -0.56
C LEU A 92 -9.15 -3.20 0.71
N THR A 93 -7.86 -2.84 0.63
CA THR A 93 -7.13 -2.19 1.72
C THR A 93 -7.78 -0.88 2.14
N VAL A 94 -8.12 0.00 1.17
CA VAL A 94 -8.84 1.26 1.43
C VAL A 94 -10.17 0.99 2.15
N VAL A 95 -10.94 0.03 1.66
CA VAL A 95 -12.23 -0.35 2.25
C VAL A 95 -12.06 -0.81 3.70
N PHE A 96 -11.04 -1.60 4.02
CA PHE A 96 -10.80 -2.04 5.39
C PHE A 96 -10.33 -0.90 6.28
N ALA A 97 -9.46 0.00 5.80
CA ALA A 97 -9.02 1.16 6.57
C ALA A 97 -10.22 2.05 6.96
N LEU A 98 -11.11 2.32 6.00
CA LEU A 98 -12.36 3.06 6.25
C LEU A 98 -13.27 2.34 7.26
N LYS A 99 -13.52 1.03 7.08
CA LYS A 99 -14.41 0.25 7.96
C LYS A 99 -13.89 0.11 9.39
N LEU A 100 -12.56 0.10 9.56
CA LEU A 100 -11.90 -0.04 10.87
C LEU A 100 -11.54 1.31 11.49
N SER A 101 -11.92 2.42 10.84
CA SER A 101 -11.56 3.79 11.26
C SER A 101 -10.04 3.97 11.48
N LYS A 102 -9.23 3.28 10.66
CA LYS A 102 -7.76 3.40 10.69
C LYS A 102 -7.31 4.51 9.73
N PRO A 103 -6.42 5.42 10.16
CA PRO A 103 -5.81 6.40 9.26
C PRO A 103 -5.16 5.72 8.05
N PHE A 104 -5.35 6.30 6.87
CA PHE A 104 -4.65 5.86 5.67
C PHE A 104 -4.34 7.03 4.75
N LEU A 105 -3.28 6.87 3.95
CA LEU A 105 -2.88 7.81 2.92
C LEU A 105 -2.67 7.05 1.60
N VAL A 106 -3.21 7.58 0.51
CA VAL A 106 -2.90 7.08 -0.84
C VAL A 106 -1.93 8.05 -1.50
N ALA A 107 -0.79 7.56 -1.95
CA ALA A 107 0.26 8.36 -2.57
C ALA A 107 0.82 7.67 -3.81
N ALA A 108 1.19 8.45 -4.83
CA ALA A 108 1.93 7.95 -5.98
C ALA A 108 3.42 8.16 -5.72
N PRO A 109 4.26 7.11 -5.76
CA PRO A 109 5.67 7.17 -5.32
C PRO A 109 6.50 8.20 -6.10
N ASP A 110 6.18 8.45 -7.37
CA ASP A 110 6.96 9.34 -8.24
C ASP A 110 6.55 10.82 -8.12
N SER A 111 5.37 11.12 -7.56
CA SER A 111 4.85 12.49 -7.52
C SER A 111 4.47 12.97 -6.12
N ALA A 112 4.43 12.09 -5.14
CA ALA A 112 4.22 12.46 -3.75
C ALA A 112 5.52 13.02 -3.16
N ASP A 113 5.39 13.99 -2.27
CA ASP A 113 6.52 14.49 -1.50
C ASP A 113 6.75 13.59 -0.27
N PRO A 114 7.94 12.98 -0.11
CA PRO A 114 8.29 12.19 1.07
C PRO A 114 8.14 12.95 2.40
N ALA A 115 8.37 14.26 2.41
CA ALA A 115 8.24 15.09 3.61
C ALA A 115 6.78 15.20 4.07
N LEU A 116 5.83 15.30 3.14
CA LEU A 116 4.40 15.28 3.47
C LEU A 116 3.97 13.94 4.09
N VAL A 117 4.50 12.83 3.58
CA VAL A 117 4.22 11.51 4.15
C VAL A 117 4.85 11.36 5.52
N ALA A 118 6.09 11.81 5.72
CA ALA A 118 6.75 11.78 7.03
C ALA A 118 6.00 12.64 8.07
N ALA A 119 5.54 13.83 7.70
CA ALA A 119 4.71 14.67 8.55
C ALA A 119 3.37 13.99 8.89
N TRP A 120 2.73 13.35 7.92
CA TRP A 120 1.50 12.58 8.15
C TRP A 120 1.72 11.42 9.13
N LEU A 121 2.86 10.71 9.07
CA LEU A 121 3.21 9.66 10.04
C LEU A 121 3.36 10.22 11.45
N ALA A 122 4.04 11.36 11.59
CA ALA A 122 4.26 12.01 12.88
C ALA A 122 2.93 12.50 13.50
N ASP A 123 2.09 13.17 12.72
CA ASP A 123 0.80 13.69 13.18
C ASP A 123 -0.18 12.58 13.59
N ASN A 124 -0.12 11.43 12.92
CA ASN A 124 -0.92 10.24 13.28
C ASN A 124 -0.24 9.37 14.35
N ARG A 125 0.93 9.77 14.86
CA ARG A 125 1.71 9.04 15.87
C ARG A 125 1.90 7.56 15.50
N VAL A 126 2.29 7.32 14.24
CA VAL A 126 2.40 5.97 13.69
C VAL A 126 3.65 5.27 14.21
N GLY A 127 3.48 4.24 15.05
CA GLY A 127 4.54 3.33 15.46
C GLY A 127 4.66 2.10 14.55
N VAL A 128 3.51 1.54 14.14
CA VAL A 128 3.41 0.41 13.22
C VAL A 128 2.71 0.85 11.94
N LEU A 129 3.45 0.89 10.83
CA LEU A 129 2.92 1.27 9.52
C LEU A 129 2.65 0.03 8.66
N ASN A 130 1.41 -0.11 8.19
CA ASN A 130 1.09 -1.03 7.11
C ASN A 130 1.41 -0.39 5.75
N VAL A 131 2.18 -1.07 4.91
CA VAL A 131 2.47 -0.65 3.54
C VAL A 131 1.78 -1.60 2.57
N ALA A 132 0.99 -1.05 1.65
CA ALA A 132 0.21 -1.83 0.69
C ALA A 132 0.15 -1.16 -0.69
N GLY A 133 -0.05 -1.95 -1.74
CA GLY A 133 -0.19 -1.43 -3.10
C GLY A 133 -0.44 -2.52 -4.14
N PRO A 134 -0.32 -2.21 -5.45
CA PRO A 134 -0.43 -3.22 -6.49
C PRO A 134 0.76 -4.17 -6.48
N LYS A 135 0.52 -5.39 -6.96
CA LYS A 135 1.55 -6.38 -7.25
C LYS A 135 2.34 -6.02 -8.50
N GLU A 136 3.55 -6.53 -8.63
CA GLU A 136 4.49 -6.17 -9.70
C GLU A 136 3.89 -6.42 -11.10
N SER A 137 3.24 -7.57 -11.32
CA SER A 137 2.58 -7.86 -12.59
C SER A 137 1.44 -6.89 -12.98
N LYS A 138 0.90 -6.12 -12.03
CA LYS A 138 -0.15 -5.10 -12.30
C LYS A 138 0.40 -3.71 -12.49
N SER A 139 1.58 -3.40 -11.94
CA SER A 139 2.28 -2.15 -12.15
C SER A 139 3.79 -2.42 -12.24
N PRO A 140 4.31 -2.77 -13.43
CA PRO A 140 5.73 -3.06 -13.60
C PRO A 140 6.62 -1.87 -13.16
N GLY A 141 7.69 -2.16 -12.43
CA GLY A 141 8.60 -1.19 -11.84
C GLY A 141 8.11 -0.59 -10.53
N ILE A 142 6.93 -0.95 -10.01
CA ILE A 142 6.39 -0.36 -8.78
C ILE A 142 7.22 -0.72 -7.55
N TYR A 143 7.78 -1.94 -7.47
CA TYR A 143 8.63 -2.34 -6.35
C TYR A 143 9.79 -1.35 -6.14
N ARG A 144 10.57 -1.09 -7.20
CA ARG A 144 11.77 -0.25 -7.13
C ARG A 144 11.43 1.17 -6.70
N ARG A 145 10.45 1.78 -7.37
CA ARG A 145 10.03 3.18 -7.11
C ARG A 145 9.48 3.35 -5.70
N CYS A 146 8.66 2.40 -5.23
CA CYS A 146 8.17 2.41 -3.86
C CYS A 146 9.28 2.24 -2.82
N ARG A 147 10.26 1.35 -3.05
CA ARG A 147 11.37 1.17 -2.12
C ARG A 147 12.22 2.44 -2.01
N GLU A 148 12.57 3.06 -3.13
CA GLU A 148 13.31 4.32 -3.18
C GLU A 148 12.56 5.46 -2.47
N PHE A 149 11.24 5.57 -2.69
CA PHE A 149 10.37 6.54 -2.03
C PHE A 149 10.30 6.31 -0.51
N LEU A 150 10.07 5.07 -0.07
CA LEU A 150 9.94 4.72 1.35
C LEU A 150 11.23 4.96 2.13
N LEU A 151 12.39 4.69 1.55
CA LEU A 151 13.68 5.01 2.18
C LEU A 151 13.84 6.51 2.46
N GLN A 152 13.33 7.38 1.58
CA GLN A 152 13.32 8.83 1.83
C GLN A 152 12.35 9.19 2.96
N VAL A 153 11.14 8.63 2.95
CA VAL A 153 10.15 8.82 4.02
C VAL A 153 10.71 8.39 5.38
N PHE A 154 11.33 7.21 5.47
CA PHE A 154 11.84 6.68 6.74
C PHE A 154 13.03 7.49 7.26
N ARG A 155 13.93 7.96 6.39
CA ARG A 155 15.01 8.88 6.80
C ARG A 155 14.47 10.18 7.37
N LEU A 156 13.38 10.71 6.82
CA LEU A 156 12.76 11.94 7.30
C LEU A 156 12.01 11.70 8.63
N ALA A 157 11.27 10.59 8.72
CA ALA A 157 10.52 10.22 9.93
C ALA A 157 11.43 9.86 11.12
N ALA A 158 12.69 9.48 10.87
CA ALA A 158 13.66 9.19 11.92
C ALA A 158 14.27 10.43 12.58
N ARG A 159 14.09 11.63 12.01
CA ARG A 159 14.65 12.88 12.56
C ARG A 159 13.82 13.34 13.75
N GLU A 160 14.45 13.53 14.90
CA GLU A 160 13.80 14.03 16.12
C GLU A 160 13.28 15.48 15.95
N ASP A 161 13.89 16.24 15.04
CA ASP A 161 13.55 17.64 14.74
C ASP A 161 12.35 17.81 13.79
N ALA A 162 11.73 16.70 13.33
CA ALA A 162 10.54 16.74 12.47
C ALA A 162 9.29 17.32 13.17
N VAL A 163 9.43 17.76 14.43
CA VAL A 163 8.44 18.54 15.20
C VAL A 163 8.53 20.06 14.88
N GLY A 164 9.34 20.47 13.90
CA GLY A 164 9.33 21.81 13.32
C GLY A 164 8.08 22.12 12.47
N GLU A 165 7.96 23.35 11.96
CA GLU A 165 6.82 23.78 11.12
C GLU A 165 6.49 22.74 10.02
N PRO A 166 5.20 22.44 9.80
CA PRO A 166 4.82 21.48 8.78
C PRO A 166 5.31 21.92 7.40
N PRO A 167 5.74 20.97 6.54
CA PRO A 167 6.19 21.29 5.18
C PRO A 167 5.08 22.01 4.39
N ALA A 168 5.50 22.88 3.47
CA ALA A 168 4.60 23.64 2.62
C ALA A 168 3.60 22.69 1.91
N GLY A 169 2.30 22.99 2.04
CA GLY A 169 1.22 22.16 1.48
C GLY A 169 0.62 21.12 2.44
N TYR A 170 1.15 20.99 3.66
CA TYR A 170 0.54 20.19 4.71
C TYR A 170 -0.37 21.05 5.61
N SER A 171 -1.66 20.73 5.66
CA SER A 171 -2.64 21.43 6.51
C SER A 171 -3.13 20.53 7.64
N ARG A 172 -3.00 20.99 8.89
CA ARG A 172 -3.64 20.39 10.06
C ARG A 172 -5.06 20.95 10.20
N GLU A 173 -6.09 20.18 9.83
CA GLU A 173 -7.46 20.53 10.24
C GLU A 173 -7.68 20.11 11.71
N VAL A 174 -8.00 21.08 12.57
CA VAL A 174 -8.41 20.83 13.96
C VAL A 174 -9.95 20.77 13.97
N ALA A 175 -10.52 19.57 14.16
CA ALA A 175 -11.96 19.43 14.29
C ALA A 175 -12.36 19.44 15.78
N GLY A 176 -13.26 20.36 16.14
CA GLY A 176 -13.93 20.37 17.44
C GLY A 176 -14.68 19.07 17.70
N GLU A 177 -14.51 18.56 18.92
CA GLU A 177 -15.20 17.42 19.54
C GLU A 177 -15.01 16.03 18.88
N GLY A 178 -14.12 15.25 19.50
CA GLY A 178 -14.00 13.79 19.27
C GLY A 178 -13.05 13.42 18.13
N LEU A 179 -12.09 12.55 18.44
CA LEU A 179 -11.03 12.07 17.55
C LEU A 179 -11.59 11.56 16.20
N LYS A 180 -11.57 12.39 15.15
CA LYS A 180 -11.75 11.97 13.76
C LYS A 180 -10.40 12.08 13.04
N PRO A 181 -10.00 11.08 12.24
CA PRO A 181 -8.73 11.10 11.52
C PRO A 181 -8.69 12.34 10.63
N SER A 182 -7.65 13.16 10.80
CA SER A 182 -7.40 14.32 9.95
C SER A 182 -7.22 13.82 8.51
N ARG A 183 -8.10 14.30 7.62
CA ARG A 183 -7.96 14.10 6.18
C ARG A 183 -6.84 15.00 5.69
N PRO A 184 -5.68 14.51 5.24
CA PRO A 184 -5.00 15.23 4.18
C PRO A 184 -5.95 15.26 2.98
N ALA A 185 -6.08 16.43 2.34
CA ALA A 185 -6.91 16.60 1.16
C ALA A 185 -6.68 15.45 0.16
N PRO A 186 -7.71 14.95 -0.55
CA PRO A 186 -7.50 13.98 -1.61
C PRO A 186 -6.57 14.61 -2.65
N ILE A 187 -5.31 14.15 -2.69
CA ILE A 187 -4.37 14.58 -3.72
C ILE A 187 -4.87 13.95 -5.02
N ARG A 188 -5.43 14.84 -5.87
CA ARG A 188 -6.00 14.72 -7.23
C ARG A 188 -7.53 14.62 -7.30
N LYS A 189 -8.15 15.73 -7.73
CA LYS A 189 -9.57 15.87 -8.12
C LYS A 189 -9.99 15.05 -9.36
N SER A 190 -9.08 14.30 -9.98
CA SER A 190 -9.41 13.32 -11.01
C SER A 190 -8.20 12.42 -11.30
N TRP A 191 -8.41 11.10 -11.24
CA TRP A 191 -7.48 10.17 -11.86
C TRP A 191 -7.68 10.22 -13.38
N PRO A 192 -6.61 10.31 -14.19
CA PRO A 192 -6.73 10.13 -15.63
C PRO A 192 -7.25 8.71 -15.89
N ARG A 193 -8.43 8.60 -16.49
CA ARG A 193 -8.98 7.32 -16.94
C ARG A 193 -7.97 6.69 -17.92
N LYS A 194 -7.44 5.51 -17.61
CA LYS A 194 -6.78 4.69 -18.64
C LYS A 194 -7.82 4.47 -19.75
N LYS A 195 -7.54 4.95 -20.97
CA LYS A 195 -8.31 4.56 -22.17
C LYS A 195 -8.24 3.04 -22.24
N SER A 196 -9.38 2.36 -22.19
CA SER A 196 -9.40 0.91 -22.37
C SER A 196 -8.84 0.63 -23.77
N SER A 197 -7.76 -0.14 -23.82
CA SER A 197 -7.30 -0.74 -25.07
C SER A 197 -8.44 -1.63 -25.57
N LYS A 198 -9.07 -1.24 -26.67
CA LYS A 198 -10.07 -2.02 -27.38
C LYS A 198 -9.55 -3.45 -27.54
N LYS A 199 -10.36 -4.44 -27.15
CA LYS A 199 -10.11 -5.86 -27.46
C LYS A 199 -9.90 -5.99 -28.98
N PRO A 200 -8.93 -6.80 -29.46
CA PRO A 200 -8.84 -7.10 -30.87
C PRO A 200 -10.11 -7.82 -31.34
N PRO A 201 -10.54 -7.61 -32.60
CA PRO A 201 -11.75 -8.23 -33.12
C PRO A 201 -11.62 -9.76 -33.14
N LYS A 202 -12.69 -10.45 -32.74
CA LYS A 202 -12.82 -11.91 -32.88
C LYS A 202 -12.73 -12.26 -34.37
N LYS A 203 -11.84 -13.17 -34.75
CA LYS A 203 -11.84 -13.78 -36.08
C LYS A 203 -13.18 -14.48 -36.31
N PRO A 204 -13.83 -14.33 -37.48
CA PRO A 204 -15.02 -15.11 -37.79
C PRO A 204 -14.65 -16.58 -37.98
N ALA A 205 -15.45 -17.46 -37.38
CA ALA A 205 -15.40 -18.89 -37.64
C ALA A 205 -15.83 -19.12 -39.09
N THR A 206 -14.92 -19.64 -39.91
CA THR A 206 -15.27 -20.16 -41.23
C THR A 206 -15.86 -21.55 -41.05
N ASP A 207 -17.18 -21.65 -41.20
CA ASP A 207 -17.84 -22.90 -41.56
C ASP A 207 -17.28 -23.37 -42.90
N ARG A 208 -16.59 -24.51 -42.91
CA ARG A 208 -16.39 -25.30 -44.11
C ARG A 208 -17.13 -26.61 -43.95
N ALA A 209 -18.31 -26.63 -44.55
CA ALA A 209 -19.01 -27.83 -44.97
C ALA A 209 -18.05 -28.73 -45.76
N ILE A 210 -17.99 -30.00 -45.38
CA ILE A 210 -17.39 -31.07 -46.18
C ILE A 210 -18.55 -31.69 -46.98
N PRO A 211 -18.53 -31.68 -48.32
CA PRO A 211 -19.50 -32.42 -49.10
C PRO A 211 -19.08 -33.89 -49.23
N SER A 212 -20.07 -34.75 -49.07
CA SER A 212 -20.05 -36.18 -49.41
C SER A 212 -19.89 -36.40 -50.93
N GLY A 213 -19.04 -37.36 -51.32
CA GLY A 213 -18.91 -37.87 -52.69
C GLY A 213 -17.81 -38.94 -52.83
N PRO A 214 -17.91 -39.90 -53.78
CA PRO A 214 -17.98 -41.32 -53.45
C PRO A 214 -16.81 -42.17 -53.96
N SER A 215 -16.66 -43.38 -53.40
CA SER A 215 -16.16 -44.62 -54.05
C SER A 215 -16.61 -45.82 -53.23
#